data_AF-A0A0S8J3C6-F1
#
_entry.id   AF-A0A0S8J3C6-F1
#
_cell.length_a   1.000
_cell.length_b   1.000
_cell.length_c   1.000
_cell.angle_alpha   90.00
_cell.angle_beta   90.00
_cell.angle_gamma   90.00
#
_symmetry.space_group_name_H-M   'P 1'
#
loop_
_entity.id
_entity.type
_entity.pdbx_description
1 polymer ?
#
loop_
_entity_poly.entity_id
_entity_poly.type
_entity_poly.pdbx_seq_one_letter_code
_entity_poly.pdbx_strand_id
1 'polypeptide(L)'
;MVRTAKPKSDNEKLSDIVERLAAKHGLEVYKAGWARTTYDVNVRDRRSRDIKTLVRVESFATTGGKILLLDPEGRSFAEELGVELEKEFPQIGEAVIVENFRE
;
A
#
# COMPACT_ATOMS: atom_id res chain seq x y z
N MET A 1 31.93 1.36 -19.27
CA MET A 1 30.48 1.32 -19.58
C MET A 1 29.74 1.94 -18.40
N VAL A 2 29.12 3.11 -18.57
CA VAL A 2 28.30 3.74 -17.52
C VAL A 2 26.89 3.19 -17.64
N ARG A 3 26.42 2.48 -16.61
CA ARG A 3 25.01 2.07 -16.52
C ARG A 3 24.21 3.28 -16.07
N THR A 4 23.49 3.91 -16.99
CA THR A 4 22.46 4.89 -16.64
C THR A 4 21.30 4.14 -15.99
N ALA A 5 21.21 4.18 -14.67
CA ALA A 5 20.02 3.74 -13.97
C ALA A 5 18.90 4.74 -14.31
N LYS A 6 17.84 4.29 -15.00
CA LYS A 6 16.63 5.10 -15.11
C LYS A 6 16.10 5.34 -13.69
N PRO A 7 15.66 6.56 -13.35
CA PRO A 7 14.96 6.79 -12.09
C PRO A 7 13.72 5.89 -12.04
N LYS A 8 13.51 5.19 -10.92
CA LYS A 8 12.31 4.37 -10.67
C LYS A 8 11.06 5.23 -10.88
N SER A 9 10.06 4.69 -11.57
CA SER A 9 8.73 5.31 -11.67
C SER A 9 8.06 5.39 -10.30
N ASP A 10 7.15 6.34 -10.08
CA ASP A 10 6.41 6.46 -8.81
C ASP A 10 5.66 5.18 -8.44
N ASN A 11 5.19 4.44 -9.44
CA ASN A 11 4.56 3.13 -9.23
C ASN A 11 5.55 2.06 -8.74
N GLU A 12 6.79 2.09 -9.19
CA GLU A 12 7.83 1.17 -8.72
C GLU A 12 8.24 1.51 -7.29
N LYS A 13 8.36 2.81 -6.97
CA LYS A 13 8.60 3.28 -5.60
C LYS A 13 7.47 2.89 -4.66
N LEU A 14 6.21 3.08 -5.08
CA LEU A 14 5.04 2.67 -4.30
C LEU A 14 5.04 1.17 -4.02
N SER A 15 5.30 0.35 -5.05
CA SER A 15 5.38 -1.10 -4.91
C SER A 15 6.44 -1.48 -3.88
N ASP A 16 7.63 -0.89 -3.97
CA ASP A 16 8.75 -1.13 -3.04
C ASP A 16 8.37 -0.80 -1.58
N ILE A 17 7.73 0.35 -1.35
CA ILE A 17 7.28 0.77 -0.01
C ILE A 17 6.22 -0.20 0.54
N VAL A 18 5.19 -0.50 -0.26
CA VAL A 18 4.08 -1.37 0.17
C VAL A 18 4.57 -2.78 0.44
N GLU A 19 5.41 -3.35 -0.43
CA GLU A 19 5.98 -4.68 -0.27
C GLU A 19 6.91 -4.76 0.94
N ARG A 20 7.77 -3.76 1.15
CA ARG A 20 8.67 -3.67 2.31
C ARG A 20 7.90 -3.60 3.62
N LEU A 21 6.90 -2.72 3.70
CA LEU A 21 6.07 -2.57 4.88
C LEU A 21 5.24 -3.83 5.15
N ALA A 22 4.65 -4.42 4.11
CA ALA A 22 3.88 -5.65 4.29
C ALA A 22 4.76 -6.79 4.82
N ALA A 23 5.97 -6.95 4.28
CA ALA A 23 6.93 -7.94 4.78
C ALA A 23 7.30 -7.69 6.26
N LYS A 24 7.50 -6.44 6.67
CA LYS A 24 7.77 -6.05 8.07
C LYS A 24 6.60 -6.43 8.99
N HIS A 25 5.37 -6.28 8.52
CA HIS A 25 4.17 -6.62 9.27
C HIS A 25 3.73 -8.10 9.13
N GLY A 26 4.44 -8.91 8.34
CA GLY A 26 4.05 -10.30 8.07
C GLY A 26 2.78 -10.44 7.23
N LEU A 27 2.50 -9.45 6.39
CA LEU A 27 1.33 -9.35 5.53
C LEU A 27 1.68 -9.72 4.07
N GLU A 28 0.67 -10.13 3.32
CA GLU A 28 0.79 -10.47 1.89
C GLU A 28 0.23 -9.33 1.03
N VAL A 29 0.94 -8.98 -0.04
CA VAL A 29 0.51 -7.93 -0.99
C VAL A 29 0.05 -8.57 -2.28
N TYR A 30 -1.16 -8.22 -2.70
CA TYR A 30 -1.72 -8.59 -3.99
C TYR A 30 -1.87 -7.36 -4.85
N LYS A 31 -1.16 -7.36 -5.97
CA LYS A 31 -1.20 -6.28 -6.95
C LYS A 31 -2.21 -6.63 -8.04
N ALA A 32 -3.22 -5.78 -8.24
CA ALA A 32 -4.27 -5.96 -9.23
C ALA A 32 -4.45 -4.71 -10.10
N GLY A 33 -5.04 -4.86 -11.29
CA GLY A 33 -5.45 -3.75 -12.15
C GLY A 33 -4.39 -3.29 -13.18
N TRP A 34 -4.76 -3.34 -14.46
CA TRP A 34 -3.92 -2.95 -15.60
C TRP A 34 -3.95 -1.43 -15.87
N ALA A 35 -5.11 -0.79 -15.71
CA ALA A 35 -5.29 0.65 -15.93
C ALA A 35 -5.13 1.50 -14.64
N ARG A 36 -5.53 0.93 -13.50
CA ARG A 36 -5.37 1.52 -12.16
C ARG A 36 -4.82 0.42 -11.27
N THR A 37 -3.53 0.54 -10.93
CA THR A 37 -2.88 -0.44 -10.08
C THR A 37 -3.38 -0.27 -8.65
N THR A 38 -3.90 -1.34 -8.08
CA THR A 38 -4.37 -1.43 -6.70
C THR A 38 -3.50 -2.45 -5.97
N TYR A 39 -3.14 -2.11 -4.74
CA TYR A 39 -2.38 -2.96 -3.82
C TYR A 39 -3.30 -3.34 -2.67
N ASP A 40 -3.67 -4.61 -2.62
CA ASP A 40 -4.42 -5.20 -1.52
C ASP A 40 -3.45 -5.83 -0.54
N VAL A 41 -3.46 -5.34 0.70
CA VAL A 41 -2.65 -5.86 1.79
C VAL A 41 -3.51 -6.77 2.64
N ASN A 42 -3.08 -8.01 2.76
CA ASN A 42 -3.87 -9.10 3.29
C ASN A 42 -3.14 -9.76 4.45
N VAL A 43 -3.93 -10.25 5.40
CA VAL A 43 -3.47 -11.21 6.39
C VAL A 43 -4.05 -12.57 6.05
N ARG A 44 -3.20 -13.59 6.12
CA ARG A 44 -3.64 -14.97 5.95
C ARG A 44 -3.87 -15.59 7.32
N ASP A 45 -5.11 -15.98 7.58
CA ASP A 45 -5.43 -16.68 8.80
C ASP A 45 -4.79 -18.09 8.75
N ARG A 46 -3.91 -18.35 9.73
CA ARG A 46 -3.15 -19.62 9.78
C ARG A 46 -4.04 -20.84 10.05
N ARG A 47 -5.26 -20.65 10.58
CA ARG A 47 -6.18 -21.73 10.96
C ARG A 47 -7.21 -22.03 9.86
N SER A 48 -7.78 -21.00 9.25
CA SER A 48 -8.90 -21.14 8.30
C SER A 48 -8.46 -21.15 6.84
N ARG A 49 -7.21 -20.79 6.51
CA ARG A 49 -6.72 -20.49 5.15
C ARG A 49 -7.44 -19.33 4.46
N ASP A 50 -8.34 -18.65 5.17
CA ASP A 50 -8.98 -17.43 4.71
C ASP A 50 -7.95 -16.31 4.54
N ILE A 51 -8.13 -15.55 3.47
CA ILE A 51 -7.36 -14.35 3.17
C ILE A 51 -8.26 -13.17 3.46
N LYS A 52 -7.86 -12.34 4.42
CA LYS A 52 -8.60 -11.16 4.82
C LYS A 52 -7.84 -9.92 4.37
N THR A 53 -8.48 -9.07 3.58
CA THR A 53 -7.90 -7.79 3.17
C THR A 53 -8.02 -6.79 4.31
N LEU A 54 -6.88 -6.25 4.73
CA LEU A 54 -6.81 -5.26 5.81
C LEU A 54 -6.79 -3.83 5.26
N VAL A 55 -6.00 -3.62 4.21
CA VAL A 55 -5.75 -2.29 3.65
C VAL A 55 -5.73 -2.38 2.13
N ARG A 56 -6.34 -1.40 1.46
CA ARG A 56 -6.29 -1.23 0.01
C ARG A 56 -5.67 0.13 -0.33
N VAL A 57 -4.67 0.10 -1.18
CA VAL A 57 -3.97 1.30 -1.66
C VAL A 57 -4.12 1.37 -3.16
N GLU A 58 -4.58 2.50 -3.67
CA GLU A 58 -4.64 2.73 -5.11
C GLU A 58 -3.43 3.55 -5.55
N SER A 59 -2.91 3.24 -6.74
CA SER A 59 -1.79 3.95 -7.34
C SER A 59 -2.07 5.45 -7.46
N PHE A 60 -1.03 6.25 -7.20
CA PHE A 60 -1.05 7.71 -7.13
C PHE A 60 -1.63 8.43 -8.33
N ALA A 61 -1.72 7.78 -9.49
CA ALA A 61 -2.36 8.35 -10.67
C ALA A 61 -3.81 8.81 -10.41
N THR A 62 -4.44 8.41 -9.29
CA THR A 62 -5.87 8.69 -9.05
C THR A 62 -6.26 9.13 -7.64
N THR A 63 -5.44 8.95 -6.59
CA THR A 63 -5.92 9.07 -5.19
C THR A 63 -5.21 10.09 -4.30
N GLY A 64 -4.01 10.57 -4.65
CA GLY A 64 -3.32 11.62 -3.87
C GLY A 64 -2.95 11.22 -2.43
N GLY A 65 -2.56 9.96 -2.19
CA GLY A 65 -2.14 9.50 -0.85
C GLY A 65 -3.26 8.93 0.02
N LYS A 66 -4.43 8.60 -0.55
CA LYS A 66 -5.50 7.90 0.17
C LYS A 66 -5.17 6.43 0.40
N ILE A 67 -5.35 5.99 1.64
CA ILE A 67 -5.20 4.60 2.08
C ILE A 67 -6.57 4.14 2.58
N LEU A 68 -7.15 3.11 1.96
CA LEU A 68 -8.42 2.55 2.42
C LEU A 68 -8.13 1.51 3.51
N LEU A 69 -8.58 1.76 4.74
CA LEU A 69 -8.54 0.81 5.84
C LEU A 69 -9.85 0.01 5.83
N LEU A 70 -9.77 -1.28 5.47
CA LEU A 70 -10.92 -2.17 5.36
C LEU A 70 -11.16 -2.96 6.65
N ASP A 71 -10.13 -3.11 7.47
CA ASP A 71 -10.21 -3.80 8.75
C ASP A 71 -9.30 -3.15 9.80
N PRO A 72 -9.73 -3.04 11.08
CA PRO A 72 -8.95 -2.38 12.12
C PRO A 72 -7.56 -2.99 12.37
N GLU A 73 -7.39 -4.30 12.10
CA GLU A 73 -6.08 -4.96 12.24
C GLU A 73 -5.02 -4.37 11.30
N GLY A 74 -5.44 -3.72 10.20
CA GLY A 74 -4.56 -3.03 9.26
C GLY A 74 -4.08 -1.66 9.70
N ARG A 75 -4.56 -1.12 10.82
CA ARG A 75 -4.34 0.30 11.19
C ARG A 75 -2.86 0.65 11.33
N SER A 76 -2.08 -0.18 12.04
CA SER A 76 -0.65 0.08 12.22
C SER A 76 0.13 0.08 10.90
N PHE A 77 -0.24 -0.77 9.95
CA PHE A 77 0.33 -0.75 8.61
C PHE A 77 -0.08 0.52 7.86
N ALA A 78 -1.36 0.93 7.94
CA ALA A 78 -1.86 2.12 7.25
C ALA A 78 -1.21 3.42 7.75
N GLU A 79 -1.02 3.56 9.06
CA GLU A 79 -0.33 4.70 9.67
C GLU A 79 1.14 4.78 9.23
N GLU A 80 1.86 3.66 9.27
CA GLU A 80 3.26 3.62 8.84
C GLU A 80 3.40 3.86 7.34
N LEU A 81 2.48 3.31 6.54
CA LEU A 81 2.41 3.60 5.11
C LEU A 81 2.20 5.10 4.88
N GLY A 82 1.25 5.75 5.55
CA GLY A 82 1.01 7.19 5.39
C GLY A 82 2.27 8.03 5.60
N VAL A 83 3.01 7.76 6.67
CA VAL A 83 4.29 8.43 6.97
C VAL A 83 5.34 8.22 5.88
N GLU A 84 5.44 7.01 5.32
CA GLU A 84 6.40 6.73 4.25
C GLU A 84 5.98 7.36 2.91
N LEU A 85 4.67 7.47 2.64
CA LEU A 85 4.15 8.14 1.45
C LEU A 85 4.48 9.64 1.48
N GLU A 86 4.28 10.32 2.61
CA GLU A 86 4.60 11.75 2.76
C GLU A 86 6.09 12.04 2.61
N LYS A 87 6.96 11.13 3.05
CA LYS A 87 8.43 11.27 2.90
C LYS A 87 8.90 11.07 1.47
N GLU A 88 8.41 10.02 0.79
CA GLU A 88 8.91 9.63 -0.53
C GLU A 88 8.25 10.41 -1.68
N PHE A 89 7.04 10.93 -1.46
CA PHE A 89 6.26 11.65 -2.48
C PHE A 89 5.91 13.05 -1.98
N PRO A 90 6.72 14.08 -2.29
CA PRO A 90 6.49 15.45 -1.81
C PRO A 90 5.19 16.07 -2.35
N GLN A 91 4.59 15.50 -3.40
CA GLN A 91 3.26 15.90 -3.89
C GLN A 91 2.11 15.44 -2.98
N ILE A 92 2.37 14.52 -2.04
CA ILE A 92 1.41 14.07 -1.03
C ILE A 92 1.66 14.94 0.19
N GLY A 93 0.94 16.06 0.28
CA GLY A 93 1.07 16.96 1.42
C GLY A 93 0.64 16.32 2.74
N GLU A 94 -0.37 15.45 2.69
CA GLU A 94 -0.87 14.69 3.84
C GLU A 94 -1.49 13.38 3.33
N ALA A 95 -1.07 12.25 3.89
CA ALA A 95 -1.67 10.94 3.60
C ALA A 95 -2.97 10.78 4.39
N VAL A 96 -4.03 10.33 3.71
CA VAL A 96 -5.37 10.23 4.32
C VAL A 96 -5.78 8.77 4.46
N ILE A 97 -6.02 8.33 5.70
CA ILE A 97 -6.59 7.02 5.97
C ILE A 97 -8.11 7.13 5.96
N VAL A 98 -8.76 6.36 5.09
CA VAL A 98 -10.22 6.29 4.96
C VAL A 98 -10.68 4.96 5.52
N GLU A 99 -11.39 5.02 6.64
CA GLU A 99 -11.96 3.85 7.29
C GLU A 99 -13.23 3.42 6.56
N ASN A 100 -13.26 2.19 6.05
CA ASN A 100 -14.38 1.62 5.32
C ASN A 100 -14.61 0.17 5.75
N PHE A 101 -15.02 0.02 7.00
CA PHE A 101 -15.41 -1.26 7.56
C PHE A 101 -16.78 -1.63 6.97
N ARG A 102 -16.87 -2.74 6.24
CA ARG A 102 -18.18 -3.27 5.83
C ARG A 102 -18.90 -3.81 7.06
N GLU A 103 -20.01 -3.18 7.43
CA GLU A 103 -20.99 -3.69 8.41
C GLU A 103 -21.66 -4.99 7.95
#